data_AF-A0A397FJJ6-F1
#
_entry.id   AF-A0A397FJJ6-F1
#
_cell.length_a   1.000
_cell.length_b   1.000
_cell.length_c   1.000
_cell.angle_alpha   90.00
_cell.angle_beta   90.00
_cell.angle_gamma   90.00
#
_symmetry.space_group_name_H-M   'P 1'
#
loop_
_entity.id
_entity.type
_entity.pdbx_description
1 polymer ?
#
loop_
_entity_poly.entity_id
_entity_poly.type
_entity_poly.pdbx_seq_one_letter_code
_entity_poly.pdbx_strand_id
1 'polypeptide(L)'
;MNYSTIQSIREKLKQYGKEYSTLKGQVNLYAFSLSKTTLSCHKKEIVWEQLLSLIKKNNEELNQELNKLNVVHFSENESVLNKEKESLISEYNELIEKFREEKEFVSRQKKKNDITSVVSWQEKISKAGYCYFCDAGTKNGYKLEETQQQILEIEVDDEAEFCSQECLLDYCKEYKKWEESKAEEKKKNEEEIENSRRIVTKIQEMITKLVTKLNKVREKQRELELVPGNNVKHHEENQGFFYRIGLKIGLVKNTEPLSLEKLSSIRNKISLSLENYKKELKKYLTILLVSEQKEERRQKEERRTFKKRNKISNTDQDM
;
A
#
# COMPACT_ATOMS: atom_id res chain seq x y z
N MET A 1 -9.17 -3.43 49.49
CA MET A 1 -8.83 -2.26 48.63
C MET A 1 -7.68 -2.55 47.66
N ASN A 2 -6.74 -3.45 47.98
CA ASN A 2 -5.54 -3.69 47.19
C ASN A 2 -5.77 -4.39 45.82
N TYR A 3 -6.69 -5.36 45.76
CA TYR A 3 -7.02 -6.10 44.53
C TYR A 3 -7.64 -5.23 43.42
N SER A 4 -8.49 -4.26 43.79
CA SER A 4 -9.10 -3.33 42.83
C SER A 4 -8.06 -2.39 42.20
N THR A 5 -7.02 -2.03 42.96
CA THR A 5 -5.92 -1.19 42.47
C THR A 5 -5.06 -1.93 41.45
N ILE A 6 -4.66 -3.18 41.72
CA ILE A 6 -3.91 -4.02 40.78
C ILE A 6 -4.72 -4.25 39.50
N GLN A 7 -6.00 -4.56 39.63
CA GLN A 7 -6.87 -4.79 38.48
C GLN A 7 -7.02 -3.53 37.60
N SER A 8 -7.20 -2.36 38.22
CA SER A 8 -7.25 -1.08 37.49
C SER A 8 -5.93 -0.77 36.77
N ILE A 9 -4.78 -1.03 37.41
CA ILE A 9 -3.45 -0.84 36.82
C ILE A 9 -3.23 -1.81 35.64
N ARG A 10 -3.66 -3.07 35.77
CA ARG A 10 -3.63 -4.05 34.67
C ARG A 10 -4.47 -3.60 33.47
N GLU A 11 -5.66 -3.04 33.72
CA GLU A 11 -6.52 -2.54 32.64
C GLU A 11 -5.90 -1.36 31.91
N LYS A 12 -5.27 -0.43 32.66
CA LYS A 12 -4.49 0.67 32.07
C LYS A 12 -3.30 0.16 31.26
N LEU A 13 -2.55 -0.82 31.75
CA LEU A 13 -1.44 -1.41 30.99
C LEU A 13 -1.91 -2.00 29.66
N LYS A 14 -3.05 -2.71 29.66
CA LYS A 14 -3.68 -3.22 28.42
C LYS A 14 -4.09 -2.08 27.48
N GLN A 15 -4.61 -0.98 28.02
CA GLN A 15 -4.97 0.20 27.25
C GLN A 15 -3.71 0.81 26.61
N TYR A 16 -2.65 1.07 27.38
CA TYR A 16 -1.40 1.60 26.87
C TYR A 16 -0.74 0.66 25.83
N GLY A 17 -0.90 -0.66 25.98
CA GLY A 17 -0.46 -1.62 24.96
C GLY A 17 -1.21 -1.46 23.62
N LYS A 18 -2.52 -1.20 23.65
CA LYS A 18 -3.32 -0.90 22.44
C LYS A 18 -2.95 0.45 21.84
N GLU A 19 -2.75 1.46 22.68
CA GLU A 19 -2.30 2.79 22.26
C GLU A 19 -0.92 2.72 21.61
N TYR A 20 0.01 1.95 22.17
CA TYR A 20 1.32 1.68 21.56
C TYR A 20 1.19 1.02 20.20
N SER A 21 0.36 -0.02 20.07
CA SER A 21 0.16 -0.69 18.77
C SER A 21 -0.41 0.26 17.71
N THR A 22 -1.31 1.16 18.12
CA THR A 22 -1.92 2.16 17.23
C THR A 22 -0.89 3.22 16.82
N LEU A 23 -0.14 3.75 17.80
CA LEU A 23 0.94 4.69 17.60
C LEU A 23 1.99 4.10 16.66
N LYS A 24 2.43 2.86 16.87
CA LYS A 24 3.40 2.18 16.01
C LYS A 24 2.89 2.04 14.58
N GLY A 25 1.60 1.74 14.41
CA GLY A 25 0.94 1.76 13.10
C GLY A 25 1.00 3.13 12.43
N GLN A 26 0.73 4.19 13.19
CA GLN A 26 0.82 5.57 12.71
C GLN A 26 2.26 5.97 12.37
N VAL A 27 3.23 5.70 13.24
CA VAL A 27 4.66 5.98 13.02
C VAL A 27 5.14 5.30 11.74
N ASN A 28 4.82 4.02 11.54
CA ASN A 28 5.20 3.30 10.32
C ASN A 28 4.50 3.86 9.07
N LEU A 29 3.21 4.16 9.16
CA LEU A 29 2.45 4.74 8.06
C LEU A 29 2.97 6.12 7.68
N TYR A 30 3.32 6.96 8.66
CA TYR A 30 3.89 8.28 8.42
C TYR A 30 5.32 8.20 7.93
N ALA A 31 6.16 7.29 8.45
CA ALA A 31 7.49 7.05 7.92
C ALA A 31 7.45 6.68 6.43
N PHE A 32 6.51 5.82 6.04
CA PHE A 32 6.34 5.42 4.65
C PHE A 32 5.70 6.54 3.80
N SER A 33 4.58 7.12 4.23
CA SER A 33 3.81 8.08 3.44
C SER A 33 4.47 9.46 3.36
N LEU A 34 5.06 9.97 4.45
CA LEU A 34 5.76 11.26 4.43
C LEU A 34 7.03 11.21 3.57
N SER A 35 7.68 10.04 3.45
CA SER A 35 8.80 9.86 2.52
C SER A 35 8.39 9.92 1.04
N LYS A 36 7.13 9.58 0.73
CA LYS A 36 6.59 9.49 -0.64
C LYS A 36 5.69 10.66 -1.04
N THR A 37 5.42 11.59 -0.14
CA THR A 37 4.53 12.73 -0.39
C THR A 37 5.31 14.00 -0.71
N THR A 38 4.71 14.85 -1.53
CA THR A 38 5.20 16.20 -1.90
C THR A 38 4.85 17.26 -0.85
N LEU A 39 4.48 16.87 0.37
CA LEU A 39 4.20 17.80 1.46
C LEU A 39 5.43 18.67 1.76
N SER A 40 5.21 19.94 2.11
CA SER A 40 6.29 20.83 2.51
C SER A 40 7.00 20.32 3.76
N CYS A 41 8.29 20.65 3.91
CA CYS A 41 9.09 20.27 5.06
C CYS A 41 8.40 20.64 6.38
N HIS A 42 7.89 21.88 6.47
CA HIS A 42 7.14 22.35 7.63
C HIS A 42 5.91 21.49 7.95
N LYS A 43 5.13 21.07 6.93
CA LYS A 43 3.97 20.19 7.16
C LYS A 43 4.38 18.78 7.61
N LYS A 44 5.50 18.25 7.09
CA LYS A 44 6.06 16.97 7.56
C LYS A 44 6.58 17.09 8.99
N GLU A 45 7.21 18.21 9.31
CA GLU A 45 7.72 18.52 10.64
C GLU A 45 6.60 18.56 11.68
N ILE A 46 5.50 19.27 11.40
CA ILE A 46 4.32 19.33 12.27
C ILE A 46 3.81 17.91 12.59
N VAL A 47 3.74 17.01 11.60
CA VAL A 47 3.29 15.62 11.83
C VAL A 47 4.25 14.88 12.76
N TRP A 48 5.57 15.04 12.58
CA TRP A 48 6.55 14.42 13.47
C TRP A 48 6.53 15.02 14.88
N GLU A 49 6.32 16.33 15.02
CA GLU A 49 6.17 16.99 16.31
C GLU A 49 4.93 16.54 17.07
N GLN A 50 3.81 16.38 16.37
CA GLN A 50 2.59 15.82 16.95
C GLN A 50 2.81 14.41 17.49
N LEU A 51 3.52 13.56 16.73
CA LEU A 51 3.88 12.21 17.19
C LEU A 51 4.84 12.23 18.38
N LEU A 52 5.85 13.11 18.39
CA LEU A 52 6.76 13.26 19.53
C LEU A 52 6.03 13.72 20.79
N SER A 53 5.11 14.68 20.63
CA SER A 53 4.27 15.17 21.73
C SER A 53 3.40 14.05 22.30
N LEU A 54 2.76 13.26 21.43
CA LEU A 54 1.95 12.11 21.82
C LEU A 54 2.78 11.04 22.55
N ILE A 55 3.96 10.70 22.01
CA ILE A 55 4.88 9.74 22.64
C ILE A 55 5.36 10.24 24.01
N LYS A 56 5.66 11.54 24.12
CA LYS A 56 6.09 12.15 25.39
C LYS A 56 4.98 12.08 26.43
N LYS A 57 3.76 12.47 26.07
CA LYS A 57 2.58 12.41 26.94
C LYS A 57 2.33 10.98 27.43
N ASN A 58 2.31 10.00 26.53
CA ASN A 58 2.07 8.60 26.90
C ASN A 58 3.17 8.05 27.81
N ASN A 59 4.44 8.42 27.56
CA ASN A 59 5.54 8.07 28.46
C ASN A 59 5.40 8.69 29.85
N GLU A 60 5.02 9.97 29.93
CA GLU A 60 4.82 10.65 31.23
C GLU A 60 3.70 9.98 32.02
N GLU A 61 2.57 9.66 31.38
CA GLU A 61 1.46 8.95 32.01
C GLU A 61 1.85 7.52 32.44
N LEU A 62 2.57 6.77 31.61
CA LEU A 62 3.09 5.45 31.95
C LEU A 62 4.02 5.49 33.17
N ASN A 63 4.93 6.47 33.23
CA ASN A 63 5.84 6.65 34.36
C ASN A 63 5.08 7.05 35.64
N GLN A 64 4.02 7.86 35.53
CA GLN A 64 3.17 8.18 36.68
C GLN A 64 2.45 6.95 37.23
N GLU A 65 1.91 6.10 36.37
CA GLU A 65 1.26 4.84 36.80
C GLU A 65 2.26 3.83 37.36
N LEU A 66 3.45 3.72 36.78
CA LEU A 66 4.55 2.91 37.33
C LEU A 66 4.97 3.40 38.73
N ASN A 67 5.09 4.71 38.93
CA ASN A 67 5.40 5.29 40.24
C ASN A 67 4.30 4.99 41.27
N LYS A 68 3.02 5.09 40.87
CA LYS A 68 1.91 4.68 41.74
C LYS A 68 2.03 3.22 42.13
N LEU A 69 2.31 2.32 41.17
CA LEU A 69 2.48 0.89 41.41
C LEU A 69 3.68 0.60 42.35
N ASN A 70 4.80 1.29 42.17
CA ASN A 70 6.00 1.14 42.99
C ASN A 70 5.75 1.45 44.48
N VAL A 71 4.94 2.47 44.77
CA VAL A 71 4.62 2.93 46.14
C VAL A 71 3.59 2.04 46.84
N VAL A 72 2.86 1.18 46.13
CA VAL A 72 1.91 0.24 46.77
C VAL A 72 2.68 -0.85 47.51
N HIS A 73 2.52 -0.92 48.83
CA HIS A 73 3.09 -2.00 49.65
C HIS A 73 2.00 -3.02 50.00
N PHE A 74 2.26 -4.30 49.72
CA PHE A 74 1.43 -5.41 50.18
C PHE A 74 2.02 -6.01 51.45
N SER A 75 1.15 -6.51 52.33
CA SER A 75 1.57 -7.18 53.54
C SER A 75 2.29 -8.51 53.23
N GLU A 76 3.10 -9.05 54.14
CA GLU A 76 3.82 -10.32 53.94
C GLU A 76 2.87 -11.51 53.63
N ASN A 77 1.62 -11.42 54.07
CA ASN A 77 0.56 -12.42 53.82
C ASN A 77 -0.02 -12.35 52.38
N GLU A 78 0.31 -11.32 51.60
CA GLU A 78 -0.17 -11.09 50.24
C GLU A 78 0.92 -11.39 49.19
N SER A 79 1.67 -12.47 49.38
CA SER A 79 2.82 -12.87 48.54
C SER A 79 2.49 -13.04 47.05
N VAL A 80 1.26 -13.46 46.73
CA VAL A 80 0.77 -13.58 45.35
C VAL A 80 0.61 -12.21 44.69
N LEU A 81 0.10 -11.21 45.43
CA LEU A 81 -0.09 -9.85 44.93
C LEU A 81 1.26 -9.12 44.76
N ASN A 82 2.23 -9.40 45.64
CA ASN A 82 3.60 -8.91 45.49
C ASN A 82 4.24 -9.42 44.18
N LYS A 83 4.13 -10.72 43.87
CA LYS A 83 4.62 -11.28 42.60
C LYS A 83 3.91 -10.68 41.38
N GLU A 84 2.60 -10.47 41.48
CA GLU A 84 1.80 -9.86 40.42
C GLU A 84 2.20 -8.40 40.18
N LYS A 85 2.51 -7.65 41.25
CA LYS A 85 3.06 -6.29 41.15
C LYS A 85 4.43 -6.28 40.47
N GLU A 86 5.34 -7.18 40.84
CA GLU A 86 6.66 -7.26 40.21
C GLU A 86 6.55 -7.58 38.71
N SER A 87 5.65 -8.48 38.32
CA SER A 87 5.35 -8.76 36.90
C SER A 87 4.85 -7.50 36.19
N LEU A 88 3.88 -6.80 36.77
CA LEU A 88 3.34 -5.57 36.19
C LEU A 88 4.41 -4.49 36.07
N ILE A 89 5.27 -4.31 37.08
CA ILE A 89 6.40 -3.37 37.01
C ILE A 89 7.31 -3.71 35.82
N SER A 90 7.64 -4.99 35.63
CA SER A 90 8.45 -5.43 34.50
C SER A 90 7.77 -5.12 33.16
N GLU A 91 6.47 -5.40 33.03
CA GLU A 91 5.71 -5.14 31.81
C GLU A 91 5.59 -3.65 31.50
N TYR A 92 5.40 -2.81 32.53
CA TYR A 92 5.40 -1.34 32.39
C TYR A 92 6.77 -0.83 31.93
N ASN A 93 7.86 -1.31 32.52
CA ASN A 93 9.22 -0.96 32.11
C ASN A 93 9.49 -1.35 30.66
N GLU A 94 9.09 -2.55 30.24
CA GLU A 94 9.22 -2.99 28.85
C GLU A 94 8.44 -2.08 27.89
N LEU A 95 7.23 -1.68 28.28
CA LEU A 95 6.41 -0.77 27.46
C LEU A 95 7.03 0.63 27.38
N ILE A 96 7.59 1.14 28.46
CA ILE A 96 8.32 2.42 28.49
C ILE A 96 9.54 2.37 27.57
N GLU A 97 10.32 1.29 27.58
CA GLU A 97 11.44 1.11 26.65
C GLU A 97 10.95 1.12 25.19
N LYS A 98 9.85 0.41 24.88
CA LYS A 98 9.26 0.43 23.53
C LYS A 98 8.84 1.84 23.10
N PHE A 99 8.22 2.63 23.99
CA PHE A 99 7.89 4.02 23.67
C PHE A 99 9.14 4.90 23.54
N ARG A 100 10.22 4.61 24.27
CA ARG A 100 11.52 5.30 24.13
C ARG A 100 12.16 4.98 22.79
N GLU A 101 12.17 3.73 22.36
CA GLU A 101 12.65 3.32 21.03
C GLU A 101 11.89 4.04 19.91
N GLU A 102 10.55 4.08 20.00
CA GLU A 102 9.74 4.81 19.02
C GLU A 102 10.00 6.33 19.06
N LYS A 103 10.21 6.91 20.26
CA LYS A 103 10.60 8.32 20.40
C LYS A 103 11.91 8.61 19.68
N GLU A 104 12.90 7.74 19.85
CA GLU A 104 14.20 7.87 19.20
C GLU A 104 14.06 7.73 17.69
N PHE A 105 13.30 6.74 17.23
CA PHE A 105 13.03 6.55 15.81
C PHE A 105 12.38 7.81 15.21
N VAL A 106 11.30 8.31 15.81
CA VAL A 106 10.63 9.53 15.36
C VAL A 106 11.57 10.73 15.41
N SER A 107 12.41 10.86 16.45
CA SER A 107 13.40 11.94 16.55
C SER A 107 14.46 11.85 15.44
N ARG A 108 14.90 10.64 15.07
CA ARG A 108 15.81 10.41 13.94
C ARG A 108 15.13 10.72 12.61
N GLN A 109 13.85 10.37 12.43
CA GLN A 109 13.09 10.74 11.23
C GLN A 109 12.87 12.25 11.13
N LYS A 110 12.55 12.92 12.26
CA LYS A 110 12.46 14.39 12.32
C LYS A 110 13.80 14.99 11.92
N LYS A 111 14.90 14.63 12.58
CA LYS A 111 16.26 15.11 12.25
C LYS A 111 16.69 14.80 10.83
N LYS A 112 16.33 13.65 10.27
CA LYS A 112 16.64 13.33 8.86
C LYS A 112 15.93 14.30 7.92
N ASN A 113 14.67 14.62 8.20
CA ASN A 113 13.91 15.62 7.45
C ASN A 113 14.44 17.05 7.70
N ASP A 114 14.94 17.32 8.90
CA ASP A 114 15.52 18.59 9.33
C ASP A 114 16.94 18.81 8.79
N ILE A 115 17.75 17.77 8.60
CA ILE A 115 19.04 17.90 7.91
C ILE A 115 18.83 18.14 6.41
N THR A 116 17.73 17.64 5.82
CA THR A 116 17.23 18.17 4.53
C THR A 116 16.71 19.60 4.61
N SER A 117 16.49 20.17 5.81
CA SER A 117 16.01 21.54 6.06
C SER A 117 17.12 22.55 6.41
N VAL A 118 18.29 22.10 6.92
CA VAL A 118 19.44 22.95 7.28
C VAL A 118 20.24 23.44 6.05
N VAL A 119 19.81 23.12 4.84
CA VAL A 119 19.98 24.07 3.74
C VAL A 119 18.88 25.11 3.93
N SER A 120 19.20 26.21 4.61
CA SER A 120 18.31 27.34 4.81
C SER A 120 17.87 27.92 3.46
N TRP A 121 16.86 27.30 2.87
CA TRP A 121 16.01 27.91 1.88
C TRP A 121 15.12 28.89 2.65
N GLN A 122 15.54 30.17 2.68
CA GLN A 122 14.55 31.22 2.52
C GLN A 122 13.61 30.79 1.39
N GLU A 123 12.30 30.92 1.57
CA GLU A 123 11.28 30.61 0.58
C GLU A 123 11.60 31.29 -0.76
N LYS A 124 12.33 30.58 -1.62
CA LYS A 124 12.63 30.97 -3.00
C LYS A 124 12.65 29.78 -3.94
N ILE A 125 11.81 28.75 -3.74
CA ILE A 125 11.50 27.68 -4.71
C ILE A 125 12.71 27.22 -5.56
N SER A 126 13.49 26.23 -5.10
CA SER A 126 14.44 25.52 -5.97
C SER A 126 13.72 24.45 -6.73
N LYS A 127 13.92 24.43 -8.04
CA LYS A 127 13.87 23.19 -8.82
C LYS A 127 15.28 22.56 -8.87
N ALA A 128 15.34 21.24 -9.05
CA ALA A 128 16.60 20.51 -9.21
C ALA A 128 17.31 20.90 -10.52
N GLY A 129 18.63 21.08 -10.46
CA GLY A 129 19.51 21.29 -11.64
C GLY A 129 20.03 22.70 -11.91
N TYR A 130 20.09 23.59 -10.92
CA TYR A 130 20.48 24.99 -11.15
C TYR A 130 21.51 25.54 -10.16
N CYS A 131 22.50 26.26 -10.71
CA CYS A 131 23.20 27.38 -10.05
C CYS A 131 22.27 28.60 -10.10
N TYR A 132 21.52 28.83 -9.03
CA TYR A 132 20.80 30.09 -8.86
C TYR A 132 21.65 31.01 -7.99
N PHE A 133 21.73 32.27 -8.41
CA PHE A 133 22.49 33.38 -7.82
C PHE A 133 23.97 33.46 -8.24
N CYS A 134 24.24 34.23 -9.31
CA CYS A 134 25.16 35.33 -9.10
C CYS A 134 24.36 36.43 -8.40
N ASP A 135 24.82 36.87 -7.24
CA ASP A 135 24.32 38.08 -6.59
C ASP A 135 24.24 39.18 -7.65
N ALA A 136 23.03 39.68 -7.91
CA ALA A 136 22.81 40.72 -8.90
C ALA A 136 23.28 42.08 -8.35
N GLY A 137 24.60 42.19 -8.20
CA GLY A 137 25.34 43.44 -8.41
C GLY A 137 25.80 43.60 -9.87
N THR A 138 25.64 42.58 -10.72
CA THR A 138 26.15 42.58 -12.10
C THR A 138 25.05 42.30 -13.12
N LYS A 139 24.87 43.24 -14.05
CA LYS A 139 23.85 43.31 -15.12
C LYS A 139 23.95 42.25 -16.24
N ASN A 140 24.72 41.17 -16.09
CA ASN A 140 25.06 40.27 -17.20
C ASN A 140 24.86 38.78 -16.85
N GLY A 141 23.61 38.32 -16.71
CA GLY A 141 23.28 36.89 -16.68
C GLY A 141 23.28 36.27 -18.09
N TYR A 142 23.59 34.98 -18.22
CA TYR A 142 23.48 34.25 -19.49
C TYR A 142 22.03 33.85 -19.75
N LYS A 143 21.51 34.18 -20.94
CA LYS A 143 20.19 33.76 -21.44
C LYS A 143 20.36 32.84 -22.64
N LEU A 144 19.51 31.82 -22.73
CA LEU A 144 19.46 30.89 -23.86
C LEU A 144 18.64 31.56 -24.97
N GLU A 145 19.25 31.84 -26.13
CA GLU A 145 18.53 32.42 -27.27
C GLU A 145 17.40 31.49 -27.72
N GLU A 146 16.29 32.07 -28.19
CA GLU A 146 15.08 31.35 -28.61
C GLU A 146 15.39 30.27 -29.67
N THR A 147 16.35 30.55 -30.55
CA THR A 147 16.86 29.63 -31.58
C THR A 147 17.57 28.40 -30.99
N GLN A 148 18.33 28.59 -29.92
CA GLN A 148 19.04 27.50 -29.23
C GLN A 148 18.08 26.67 -28.37
N GLN A 149 17.03 27.29 -27.80
CA GLN A 149 15.94 26.59 -27.11
C GLN A 149 15.18 25.65 -28.06
N GLN A 150 14.89 26.13 -29.28
CA GLN A 150 14.26 25.33 -30.33
C GLN A 150 15.14 24.16 -30.79
N ILE A 151 16.45 24.36 -30.95
CA ILE A 151 17.40 23.29 -31.35
C ILE A 151 17.50 22.19 -30.27
N LEU A 152 17.44 22.58 -29.01
CA LEU A 152 17.56 21.66 -27.89
C LEU A 152 16.22 21.02 -27.49
N GLU A 153 15.10 21.50 -28.04
CA GLU A 153 13.73 21.16 -27.62
C GLU A 153 13.49 21.41 -26.13
N ILE A 154 14.10 22.46 -25.58
CA ILE A 154 14.02 22.82 -24.15
C ILE A 154 13.36 24.19 -24.02
N GLU A 155 12.31 24.25 -23.20
CA GLU A 155 11.57 25.47 -22.90
C GLU A 155 12.14 26.09 -21.61
N VAL A 156 12.85 27.21 -21.73
CA VAL A 156 13.44 27.94 -20.60
C VAL A 156 12.63 29.20 -20.36
N ASP A 157 12.29 29.48 -19.11
CA ASP A 157 11.54 30.69 -18.72
C ASP A 157 12.29 31.96 -19.18
N ASP A 158 11.60 32.95 -19.75
CA ASP A 158 12.22 34.15 -20.34
C ASP A 158 12.95 35.03 -19.28
N GLU A 159 12.57 34.84 -18.01
CA GLU A 159 13.19 35.46 -16.84
C GLU A 159 14.33 34.63 -16.22
N ALA A 160 14.58 33.40 -16.71
CA ALA A 160 15.64 32.56 -16.17
C ALA A 160 17.03 33.03 -16.65
N GLU A 161 17.76 33.66 -15.74
CA GLU A 161 19.15 34.03 -15.94
C GLU A 161 20.08 33.02 -15.28
N PHE A 162 21.07 32.54 -16.02
CA PHE A 162 22.04 31.57 -15.56
C PHE A 162 23.36 32.24 -15.20
N CYS A 163 23.97 31.77 -14.10
CA CYS A 163 25.23 32.31 -13.59
C CYS A 163 26.41 32.05 -14.56
N SER A 164 26.32 31.03 -15.42
CA SER A 164 27.29 30.69 -16.47
C SER A 164 26.67 29.80 -17.56
N GLN A 165 27.37 29.69 -18.70
CA GLN A 165 27.02 28.75 -19.78
C GLN A 165 27.09 27.28 -19.34
N GLU A 166 27.98 26.93 -18.41
CA GLU A 166 28.09 25.58 -17.87
C GLU A 166 26.84 25.19 -17.07
N CYS A 167 26.31 26.12 -16.27
CA CYS A 167 25.11 25.91 -15.47
C CYS A 167 23.86 25.72 -16.33
N LEU A 168 23.81 26.43 -17.47
CA LEU A 168 22.78 26.25 -18.46
C LEU A 168 22.82 24.86 -19.10
N LEU A 169 24.01 24.41 -19.49
CA LEU A 169 24.20 23.08 -20.09
C LEU A 169 23.86 21.96 -19.11
N ASP A 170 24.22 22.10 -17.84
CA ASP A 170 23.92 21.09 -16.83
C ASP A 170 22.43 21.03 -16.49
N TYR A 171 21.75 22.19 -16.43
CA TYR A 171 20.30 22.24 -16.32
C TYR A 171 19.61 21.50 -17.48
N CYS A 172 20.02 21.78 -18.72
CA CYS A 172 19.48 21.11 -19.90
C CYS A 172 19.66 19.59 -19.86
N LYS A 173 20.83 19.10 -19.40
CA LYS A 173 21.08 17.66 -19.24
C LYS A 173 20.20 17.03 -18.16
N GLU A 174 20.03 17.70 -17.02
CA GLU A 174 19.18 17.21 -15.94
C GLU A 174 17.70 17.17 -16.36
N TYR A 175 17.24 18.20 -17.05
CA TYR A 175 15.88 18.26 -17.61
C TYR A 175 15.62 17.09 -18.57
N LYS A 176 16.54 16.82 -19.50
CA LYS A 176 16.41 15.71 -20.44
C LYS A 176 16.36 14.34 -19.74
N LYS A 177 17.21 14.12 -18.74
CA LYS A 177 17.17 12.88 -17.93
C LYS A 177 15.86 12.73 -17.16
N TRP A 178 15.34 13.83 -16.63
CA TRP A 178 14.07 13.85 -15.93
C TRP A 178 12.91 13.50 -16.88
N GLU A 179 12.92 14.04 -18.09
CA GLU A 179 11.92 13.76 -19.13
C GLU A 179 11.96 12.29 -19.58
N GLU A 180 13.15 11.75 -19.84
CA GLU A 180 13.36 10.33 -20.16
C GLU A 180 12.83 9.43 -19.04
N SER A 181 13.17 9.71 -17.78
CA SER A 181 12.67 8.97 -16.62
C SER A 181 11.14 9.03 -16.52
N LYS A 182 10.55 10.19 -16.85
CA LYS A 182 9.09 10.38 -16.81
C LYS A 182 8.40 9.57 -17.91
N ALA A 183 8.97 9.54 -19.12
CA ALA A 183 8.49 8.75 -20.25
C ALA A 183 8.58 7.25 -19.96
N GLU A 184 9.68 6.79 -19.36
CA GLU A 184 9.84 5.39 -18.97
C GLU A 184 8.81 4.97 -17.90
N GLU A 185 8.57 5.83 -16.90
CA GLU A 185 7.54 5.58 -15.88
C GLU A 185 6.14 5.51 -16.50
N LYS A 186 5.85 6.34 -17.52
CA LYS A 186 4.59 6.29 -18.28
C LYS A 186 4.41 4.95 -18.94
N LYS A 187 5.42 4.51 -19.70
CA LYS A 187 5.39 3.25 -20.42
C LYS A 187 5.17 2.07 -19.46
N LYS A 188 5.88 2.05 -18.32
CA LYS A 188 5.71 1.00 -17.29
C LYS A 188 4.29 0.97 -16.71
N ASN A 189 3.71 2.13 -16.39
CA ASN A 189 2.34 2.22 -15.88
C ASN A 189 1.32 1.71 -16.92
N GLU A 190 1.47 2.10 -18.19
CA GLU A 190 0.59 1.67 -19.29
C GLU A 190 0.67 0.15 -19.51
N GLU A 191 1.88 -0.41 -19.50
CA GLU A 191 2.11 -1.85 -19.59
C GLU A 191 1.50 -2.61 -18.40
N GLU A 192 1.59 -2.08 -17.18
CA GLU A 192 1.00 -2.68 -15.98
C GLU A 192 -0.55 -2.69 -16.03
N ILE A 193 -1.16 -1.60 -16.51
CA ILE A 193 -2.61 -1.50 -16.70
C ILE A 193 -3.06 -2.54 -17.74
N GLU A 194 -2.39 -2.58 -18.89
CA GLU A 194 -2.73 -3.51 -19.97
C GLU A 194 -2.58 -4.97 -19.54
N ASN A 195 -1.49 -5.31 -18.84
CA ASN A 195 -1.29 -6.66 -18.30
C ASN A 195 -2.37 -7.03 -17.27
N SER A 196 -2.69 -6.11 -16.36
CA SER A 196 -3.70 -6.34 -15.33
C SER A 196 -5.10 -6.51 -15.95
N ARG A 197 -5.43 -5.76 -17.02
CA ARG A 197 -6.68 -5.95 -17.79
C ARG A 197 -6.74 -7.34 -18.40
N ARG A 198 -5.68 -7.79 -19.07
CA ARG A 198 -5.61 -9.14 -19.67
C ARG A 198 -5.83 -10.23 -18.61
N ILE A 199 -5.23 -10.08 -17.44
CA ILE A 199 -5.38 -11.06 -16.35
C ILE A 199 -6.82 -11.04 -15.80
N VAL A 200 -7.42 -9.87 -15.61
CA VAL A 200 -8.82 -9.75 -15.19
C VAL A 200 -9.76 -10.45 -16.17
N THR A 201 -9.60 -10.22 -17.48
CA THR A 201 -10.40 -10.88 -18.51
C THR A 201 -10.25 -12.40 -18.45
N LYS A 202 -9.01 -12.91 -18.35
CA LYS A 202 -8.76 -14.36 -18.21
C LYS A 202 -9.42 -14.95 -16.97
N ILE A 203 -9.34 -14.27 -15.83
CA ILE A 203 -9.95 -14.73 -14.58
C ILE A 203 -11.49 -14.74 -14.71
N GLN A 204 -12.08 -13.71 -15.33
CA GLN A 204 -13.53 -13.65 -15.58
C GLN A 204 -14.01 -14.79 -16.49
N GLU A 205 -13.26 -15.12 -17.55
CA GLU A 205 -13.55 -16.26 -18.41
C GLU A 205 -13.50 -17.59 -17.63
N MET A 206 -12.48 -17.76 -16.78
CA MET A 206 -12.33 -18.97 -15.96
C MET A 206 -13.45 -19.10 -14.92
N ILE A 207 -13.86 -17.99 -14.28
CA ILE A 207 -15.02 -17.95 -13.39
C ILE A 207 -16.28 -18.36 -14.16
N THR A 208 -16.50 -17.79 -15.34
CA THR A 208 -17.69 -18.09 -16.18
C THR A 208 -17.73 -19.59 -16.53
N LYS A 209 -16.61 -20.16 -17.01
CA LYS A 209 -16.49 -21.60 -17.31
C LYS A 209 -16.79 -22.47 -16.08
N LEU A 210 -16.25 -22.12 -14.91
CA LEU A 210 -16.48 -22.86 -13.66
C LEU A 210 -17.92 -22.74 -13.16
N VAL A 211 -18.56 -21.58 -13.30
CA VAL A 211 -19.97 -21.38 -12.96
C VAL A 211 -20.86 -22.24 -13.88
N THR A 212 -20.60 -22.25 -15.19
CA THR A 212 -21.32 -23.13 -16.12
C THR A 212 -21.15 -24.60 -15.75
N LYS A 213 -19.92 -25.01 -15.41
CA LYS A 213 -19.64 -26.39 -14.96
C LYS A 213 -20.36 -26.71 -13.65
N LEU A 214 -20.41 -25.77 -12.70
CA LEU A 214 -21.12 -25.92 -11.43
C LEU A 214 -22.63 -26.11 -11.66
N ASN A 215 -23.23 -25.33 -12.57
CA ASN A 215 -24.65 -25.44 -12.91
C ASN A 215 -24.95 -26.82 -13.51
N LYS A 216 -24.13 -27.30 -14.46
CA LYS A 216 -24.25 -28.66 -15.01
C LYS A 216 -24.14 -29.76 -13.95
N VAL A 217 -23.25 -29.59 -12.96
CA VAL A 217 -23.11 -30.53 -11.84
C VAL A 217 -24.34 -30.51 -10.94
N ARG A 218 -24.93 -29.32 -10.69
CA ARG A 218 -26.16 -29.16 -9.91
C ARG A 218 -27.38 -29.74 -10.61
N GLU A 219 -27.50 -29.55 -11.93
CA GLU A 219 -28.56 -30.15 -12.75
C GLU A 219 -28.49 -31.68 -12.67
N LYS A 220 -27.31 -32.28 -12.90
CA LYS A 220 -27.10 -33.72 -12.77
C LYS A 220 -27.37 -34.25 -11.36
N GLN A 221 -27.03 -33.47 -10.34
CA GLN A 221 -27.30 -33.84 -8.96
C GLN A 221 -28.82 -33.90 -8.71
N ARG A 222 -29.58 -32.89 -9.18
CA ARG A 222 -31.04 -32.89 -9.09
C ARG A 222 -31.67 -34.03 -9.88
N GLU A 223 -31.18 -34.31 -11.08
CA GLU A 223 -31.64 -35.45 -11.89
C GLU A 223 -31.47 -36.77 -11.13
N LEU A 224 -30.33 -36.99 -10.47
CA LEU A 224 -30.07 -38.20 -9.66
C LEU A 224 -30.89 -38.24 -8.36
N GLU A 225 -31.18 -37.10 -7.75
CA GLU A 225 -32.03 -36.99 -6.55
C GLU A 225 -33.52 -37.26 -6.85
N LEU A 226 -33.97 -36.97 -8.09
CA LEU A 226 -35.35 -37.15 -8.54
C LEU A 226 -35.67 -38.58 -9.03
N VAL A 227 -34.65 -39.41 -9.28
CA VAL A 227 -34.85 -40.83 -9.63
C VAL A 227 -35.14 -41.62 -8.34
N PRO A 228 -36.34 -42.19 -8.16
CA PRO A 228 -36.65 -42.96 -6.95
C PRO A 228 -35.85 -44.27 -6.99
N GLY A 229 -34.84 -44.36 -6.12
CA GLY A 229 -34.09 -45.59 -5.89
C GLY A 229 -32.59 -45.37 -5.91
N ASN A 230 -31.96 -45.53 -4.75
CA ASN A 230 -30.53 -45.76 -4.55
C ASN A 230 -30.02 -47.07 -5.20
N ASN A 231 -30.59 -47.48 -6.33
CA ASN A 231 -30.24 -48.69 -7.05
C ASN A 231 -29.93 -48.36 -8.50
N VAL A 232 -28.75 -47.77 -8.75
CA VAL A 232 -27.95 -48.29 -9.87
C VAL A 232 -27.31 -49.58 -9.36
N LYS A 233 -28.14 -50.62 -9.14
CA LYS A 233 -27.62 -51.98 -9.06
C LYS A 233 -26.94 -52.25 -10.40
N HIS A 234 -25.73 -52.79 -10.33
CA HIS A 234 -24.95 -53.32 -11.45
C HIS A 234 -25.83 -53.79 -12.62
N HIS A 235 -25.90 -52.98 -13.69
CA HIS A 235 -26.42 -53.42 -14.98
C HIS A 235 -25.34 -54.18 -15.77
N GLU A 236 -24.59 -55.07 -15.11
CA GLU A 236 -23.71 -55.97 -15.84
C GLU A 236 -24.52 -57.07 -16.55
N GLU A 237 -25.67 -57.46 -16.00
CA GLU A 237 -26.43 -58.61 -16.49
C GLU A 237 -27.13 -58.37 -17.84
N ASN A 238 -27.50 -57.11 -18.18
CA ASN A 238 -28.28 -56.79 -19.39
C ASN A 238 -27.50 -56.03 -20.48
N GLN A 239 -26.18 -55.85 -20.35
CA GLN A 239 -25.38 -55.22 -21.41
C GLN A 239 -25.05 -56.25 -22.50
N GLY A 240 -25.59 -56.00 -23.71
CA GLY A 240 -25.47 -56.90 -24.87
C GLY A 240 -24.03 -57.29 -25.21
N PHE A 241 -23.87 -58.46 -25.84
CA PHE A 241 -22.59 -59.11 -26.16
C PHE A 241 -21.50 -58.16 -26.70
N PHE A 242 -21.86 -57.24 -27.60
CA PHE A 242 -20.93 -56.28 -28.20
C PHE A 242 -20.37 -55.23 -27.22
N TYR A 243 -21.13 -54.85 -26.20
CA TYR A 243 -20.65 -53.91 -25.16
C TYR A 243 -19.57 -54.56 -24.28
N ARG A 244 -19.77 -55.83 -23.90
CA ARG A 244 -18.80 -56.62 -23.12
C ARG A 244 -17.51 -56.87 -23.90
N ILE A 245 -17.62 -57.13 -25.20
CA ILE A 245 -16.45 -57.21 -26.08
C ILE A 245 -15.77 -55.85 -26.12
N GLY A 246 -16.50 -54.77 -26.43
CA GLY A 246 -15.95 -53.41 -26.49
C GLY A 246 -15.18 -52.99 -25.23
N LEU A 247 -15.64 -53.38 -24.04
CA LEU A 247 -14.92 -53.16 -22.78
C LEU A 247 -13.61 -53.94 -22.69
N LYS A 248 -13.61 -55.23 -23.07
CA LYS A 248 -12.41 -56.10 -23.00
C LYS A 248 -11.31 -55.71 -23.97
N ILE A 249 -11.66 -55.22 -25.16
CA ILE A 249 -10.70 -54.72 -26.16
C ILE A 249 -10.40 -53.21 -26.03
N GLY A 250 -10.91 -52.54 -24.99
CA GLY A 250 -10.62 -51.12 -24.70
C GLY A 250 -11.28 -50.11 -25.64
N LEU A 251 -12.20 -50.55 -26.51
CA LEU A 251 -13.00 -49.69 -27.38
C LEU A 251 -14.11 -48.94 -26.61
N VAL A 252 -14.56 -49.50 -25.49
CA VAL A 252 -15.56 -48.91 -24.59
C VAL A 252 -14.89 -48.64 -23.25
N LYS A 253 -14.91 -47.39 -22.79
CA LYS A 253 -14.39 -47.02 -21.46
C LYS A 253 -15.40 -47.40 -20.39
N ASN A 254 -14.93 -48.04 -19.32
CA ASN A 254 -15.73 -48.32 -18.14
C ASN A 254 -16.06 -46.97 -17.46
N THR A 255 -17.26 -46.44 -17.69
CA THR A 255 -17.73 -45.23 -17.00
C THR A 255 -18.38 -45.67 -15.70
N GLU A 256 -17.65 -45.56 -14.59
CA GLU A 256 -18.26 -45.73 -13.26
C GLU A 256 -19.50 -44.81 -13.14
N PRO A 257 -20.61 -45.30 -12.56
CA PRO A 257 -21.78 -44.47 -12.37
C PRO A 257 -21.42 -43.25 -11.50
N LEU A 258 -21.88 -42.08 -11.94
CA LEU A 258 -21.76 -40.83 -11.19
C LEU A 258 -22.61 -40.95 -9.91
N SER A 259 -21.95 -41.20 -8.78
CA SER A 259 -22.61 -41.19 -7.47
C SER A 259 -22.81 -39.76 -6.97
N LEU A 260 -23.80 -39.57 -6.08
CA LEU A 260 -24.01 -38.31 -5.37
C LEU A 260 -22.75 -37.85 -4.62
N GLU A 261 -21.97 -38.77 -4.06
CA GLU A 261 -20.69 -38.48 -3.42
C GLU A 261 -19.64 -37.95 -4.42
N LYS A 262 -19.52 -38.56 -5.60
CA LYS A 262 -18.63 -38.08 -6.67
C LYS A 262 -19.03 -36.69 -7.15
N LEU A 263 -20.32 -36.43 -7.32
CA LEU A 263 -20.85 -35.10 -7.68
C LEU A 263 -20.59 -34.06 -6.59
N SER A 264 -20.78 -34.43 -5.31
CA SER A 264 -20.47 -33.58 -4.16
C SER A 264 -18.98 -33.21 -4.12
N SER A 265 -18.09 -34.18 -4.36
CA SER A 265 -16.64 -33.95 -4.44
C SER A 265 -16.27 -33.01 -5.60
N ILE A 266 -16.84 -33.22 -6.79
CA ILE A 266 -16.62 -32.34 -7.96
C ILE A 266 -17.12 -30.92 -7.67
N ARG A 267 -18.30 -30.79 -7.06
CA ARG A 267 -18.88 -29.51 -6.64
C ARG A 267 -17.96 -28.77 -5.68
N ASN A 268 -17.44 -29.45 -4.65
CA ASN A 268 -16.53 -28.84 -3.67
C ASN A 268 -15.22 -28.38 -4.33
N LYS A 269 -14.64 -29.17 -5.25
CA LYS A 269 -13.45 -28.77 -6.03
C LYS A 269 -13.71 -27.53 -6.90
N ILE A 270 -14.87 -27.45 -7.54
CA ILE A 270 -15.27 -26.29 -8.35
C ILE A 270 -15.48 -25.06 -7.45
N SER A 271 -16.13 -25.21 -6.29
CA SER A 271 -16.33 -24.11 -5.33
C SER A 271 -15.01 -23.55 -4.80
N LEU A 272 -14.07 -24.42 -4.41
CA LEU A 272 -12.73 -24.00 -3.99
C LEU A 272 -11.98 -23.25 -5.11
N SER A 273 -12.06 -23.74 -6.34
CA SER A 273 -11.45 -23.08 -7.50
C SER A 273 -12.06 -21.71 -7.77
N LEU A 274 -13.40 -21.59 -7.68
CA LEU A 274 -14.12 -20.32 -7.81
C LEU A 274 -13.70 -19.30 -6.74
N GLU A 275 -13.51 -19.75 -5.49
CA GLU A 275 -13.08 -18.88 -4.40
C GLU A 275 -11.66 -18.36 -4.59
N ASN A 276 -10.75 -19.21 -5.08
CA ASN A 276 -9.40 -18.80 -5.44
C ASN A 276 -9.41 -17.77 -6.58
N TYR A 277 -10.14 -18.02 -7.66
CA TYR A 277 -10.25 -17.06 -8.76
C TYR A 277 -10.93 -15.75 -8.35
N LYS A 278 -11.91 -15.77 -7.45
CA LYS A 278 -12.52 -14.54 -6.89
C LYS A 278 -11.51 -13.72 -6.08
N LYS A 279 -10.66 -14.38 -5.28
CA LYS A 279 -9.59 -13.72 -4.53
C LYS A 279 -8.54 -13.09 -5.47
N GLU A 280 -8.12 -13.82 -6.50
CA GLU A 280 -7.22 -13.29 -7.52
C GLU A 280 -7.83 -12.12 -8.29
N LEU A 281 -9.11 -12.22 -8.68
CA LEU A 281 -9.83 -11.13 -9.35
C LEU A 281 -9.82 -9.86 -8.48
N LYS A 282 -10.13 -9.98 -7.18
CA LYS A 282 -10.11 -8.84 -6.25
C LYS A 282 -8.73 -8.19 -6.15
N LYS A 283 -7.66 -8.99 -6.14
CA LYS A 283 -6.27 -8.50 -6.15
C LYS A 283 -5.98 -7.68 -7.40
N TYR A 284 -6.25 -8.21 -8.59
CA TYR A 284 -5.95 -7.53 -9.86
C TYR A 284 -6.84 -6.31 -10.11
N LEU A 285 -8.11 -6.33 -9.67
CA LEU A 285 -8.96 -5.14 -9.70
C LEU A 285 -8.43 -4.02 -8.79
N THR A 286 -7.84 -4.36 -7.64
CA THR A 286 -7.22 -3.38 -6.75
C THR A 286 -5.98 -2.75 -7.40
N ILE A 287 -5.15 -3.57 -8.06
CA ILE A 287 -3.98 -3.08 -8.82
C ILE A 287 -4.42 -2.12 -9.91
N LEU A 288 -5.40 -2.51 -10.74
CA LEU A 288 -5.93 -1.65 -11.79
C LEU A 288 -6.43 -0.30 -11.26
N LEU A 289 -7.20 -0.32 -10.18
CA LEU A 289 -7.74 0.91 -9.58
C LEU A 289 -6.62 1.85 -9.11
N VAL A 290 -5.56 1.32 -8.50
CA VAL A 290 -4.40 2.11 -8.06
C VAL A 290 -3.64 2.68 -9.27
N SER A 291 -3.38 1.86 -10.29
CA SER A 291 -2.65 2.28 -11.48
C SER A 291 -3.44 3.33 -12.30
N GLU A 292 -4.76 3.17 -12.43
CA GLU A 292 -5.64 4.15 -13.09
C GLU A 292 -5.73 5.46 -12.30
N GLN A 293 -5.81 5.43 -10.97
CA GLN A 293 -5.77 6.65 -10.15
C GLN A 293 -4.43 7.39 -10.25
N LYS A 294 -3.32 6.65 -10.36
CA LYS A 294 -1.99 7.24 -10.56
C LYS A 294 -1.92 7.98 -11.90
N GLU A 295 -2.46 7.37 -12.96
CA GLU A 295 -2.52 7.98 -14.30
C GLU A 295 -3.46 9.20 -14.34
N GLU A 296 -4.64 9.12 -13.71
CA GLU A 296 -5.58 10.24 -13.65
C GLU A 296 -5.00 11.45 -12.90
N ARG A 297 -4.27 11.22 -11.80
CA ARG A 297 -3.57 12.29 -11.06
C ARG A 297 -2.51 12.96 -11.94
N ARG A 298 -1.74 12.17 -12.68
CA ARG A 298 -0.73 12.68 -13.61
C ARG A 298 -1.37 13.55 -14.70
N GLN A 299 -2.43 13.07 -15.35
CA GLN A 299 -3.14 13.85 -16.37
C GLN A 299 -3.73 15.14 -15.80
N LYS A 300 -4.21 15.13 -14.55
CA LYS A 300 -4.66 16.35 -13.86
C LYS A 300 -3.52 17.32 -13.59
N GLU A 301 -2.34 16.84 -13.21
CA GLU A 301 -1.15 17.67 -13.04
C GLU A 301 -0.69 18.28 -14.37
N GLU A 302 -0.64 17.49 -15.45
CA GLU A 302 -0.29 17.97 -16.79
C GLU A 302 -1.28 19.03 -17.31
N ARG A 303 -2.60 18.81 -17.13
CA ARG A 303 -3.63 19.82 -17.45
C ARG A 303 -3.50 21.09 -16.60
N ARG A 304 -3.09 20.98 -15.33
CA ARG A 304 -2.86 22.14 -14.46
C ARG A 304 -1.64 22.94 -14.91
N THR A 305 -0.57 22.25 -15.31
CA THR A 305 0.61 22.89 -15.90
C THR A 305 0.25 23.60 -17.21
N PHE A 306 -0.51 22.93 -18.09
CA PHE A 306 -0.97 23.52 -19.36
C PHE A 306 -1.90 24.73 -19.18
N LYS A 307 -2.85 24.68 -18.24
CA LYS A 307 -3.74 25.82 -17.95
C LYS A 307 -3.03 27.02 -17.33
N LYS A 308 -1.95 26.79 -16.56
CA LYS A 308 -1.12 27.88 -16.07
C LYS A 308 -0.35 28.55 -17.21
N ARG A 309 0.14 27.78 -18.19
CA ARG A 309 0.80 28.29 -19.41
C ARG A 309 -0.12 29.19 -20.25
N ASN A 310 -1.35 28.75 -20.54
CA ASN A 310 -2.29 29.58 -21.34
C ASN A 310 -2.77 30.86 -20.64
N LYS A 311 -2.66 30.95 -19.30
CA LYS A 311 -2.94 32.20 -18.59
C LYS A 311 -1.82 33.21 -18.75
N ILE A 312 -0.57 32.75 -18.78
CA ILE A 312 0.60 33.63 -18.92
C ILE A 312 0.64 34.19 -20.36
N SER A 313 0.47 33.33 -21.37
CA SER A 313 0.48 33.75 -22.78
C SER A 313 -0.62 34.75 -23.18
N ASN A 314 -1.75 34.77 -22.47
CA ASN A 314 -2.85 35.71 -22.74
C ASN A 314 -2.71 37.02 -21.96
N THR A 315 -1.81 37.11 -20.97
CA THR A 315 -1.59 38.36 -20.24
C THR A 315 -0.57 39.25 -20.96
N ASP A 316 0.29 38.67 -21.80
CA ASP A 316 1.30 39.38 -22.60
C ASP A 316 0.76 39.92 -23.95
N GLN A 317 -0.50 39.66 -24.30
CA GLN A 317 -1.16 40.24 -25.48
C GLN A 317 -2.05 41.45 -25.18
N ASP A 318 -2.29 41.76 -23.90
CA ASP A 318 -3.13 42.87 -23.44
C ASP A 318 -2.32 44.03 -22.78
N MET A 319 -0.99 44.07 -22.97
CA MET A 319 -0.12 45.21 -22.64
C MET A 319 0.56 45.80 -23.88
#